data_AF-A0A821NHN6-F1
#
_entry.id   AF-A0A821NHN6-F1
#
_cell.length_a   1.000
_cell.length_b   1.000
_cell.length_c   1.000
_cell.angle_alpha   90.00
_cell.angle_beta   90.00
_cell.angle_gamma   90.00
#
_symmetry.space_group_name_H-M   'P 1'
#
loop_
_entity.id
_entity.type
_entity.pdbx_description
1 polymer ?
#
loop_
_entity_poly.entity_id
_entity_poly.type
_entity_poly.pdbx_seq_one_letter_code
_entity_poly.pdbx_strand_id
1 'polypeptide(L)'
;LAASMLAQTFAPMNIRLNTDRQKALFNELEEVGEMQRWASELALCINKIKYNTNIDIRGPQIAQGQLMRRIADYSDKFDKRFREYQLNATVAAFFGRQKAASNKLKQINSRWSSKYCSVYFILKTSTILIIGKPKVSLADMNDCEKEVVQLLDEQTVKTDNENSENDDEEEDNDDDEDV
;
A
#
# COMPACT_ATOMS: atom_id res chain seq x y z
N LEU A 1 5.92 -9.63 34.93
CA LEU A 1 5.18 -8.47 35.49
C LEU A 1 6.08 -7.31 35.91
N ALA A 2 7.10 -7.52 36.77
CA ALA A 2 7.97 -6.42 37.23
C ALA A 2 8.69 -5.63 36.11
N ALA A 3 9.25 -6.33 35.12
CA ALA A 3 9.92 -5.69 33.97
C ALA A 3 8.98 -4.82 33.12
N SER A 4 7.71 -5.24 32.97
CA SER A 4 6.70 -4.46 32.23
C SER A 4 6.27 -3.22 33.00
N MET A 5 6.22 -3.28 34.34
CA MET A 5 5.93 -2.12 35.19
C MET A 5 7.08 -1.12 35.18
N LEU A 6 8.33 -1.61 35.19
CA LEU A 6 9.51 -0.76 35.03
C LEU A 6 9.57 -0.12 33.64
N ALA A 7 9.23 -0.84 32.58
CA ALA A 7 9.23 -0.29 31.23
C ALA A 7 8.28 0.91 31.09
N GLN A 8 7.16 0.94 31.81
CA GLN A 8 6.17 2.03 31.73
C GLN A 8 6.66 3.38 32.29
N THR A 9 7.69 3.39 33.15
CA THR A 9 8.24 4.62 33.74
C THR A 9 9.16 5.38 32.80
N PHE A 10 9.59 4.75 31.70
CA PHE A 10 10.44 5.39 30.69
C PHE A 10 9.64 6.29 29.76
N ALA A 11 10.32 7.32 29.23
CA ALA A 11 9.77 8.16 28.18
C ALA A 11 9.40 7.31 26.94
N PRO A 12 8.19 7.51 26.38
CA PRO A 12 7.73 6.72 25.26
C PRO A 12 8.42 7.14 23.95
N MET A 13 8.77 6.16 23.13
CA MET A 13 9.01 6.36 21.71
C MET A 13 7.70 6.17 20.96
N ASN A 14 7.30 7.17 20.17
CA ASN A 14 6.08 7.12 19.39
C ASN A 14 6.39 6.91 17.91
N ILE A 15 5.85 5.85 17.31
CA ILE A 15 5.94 5.58 15.87
C ILE A 15 4.59 5.91 15.25
N ARG A 16 4.58 6.78 14.24
CA ARG A 16 3.38 7.14 13.49
C ARG A 16 3.43 6.59 12.06
N LEU A 17 2.46 5.73 11.74
CA LEU A 17 2.28 5.06 10.45
C LEU A 17 1.45 5.95 9.52
N ASN A 18 2.12 6.73 8.68
CA ASN A 18 1.46 7.68 7.79
C ASN A 18 1.23 7.12 6.39
N THR A 19 2.11 6.23 5.93
CA THR A 19 2.04 5.66 4.57
C THR A 19 1.42 4.27 4.58
N ASP A 20 0.87 3.84 3.43
CA ASP A 20 0.31 2.49 3.33
C ASP A 20 1.40 1.42 3.39
N ARG A 21 2.60 1.72 2.87
CA ARG A 21 3.82 0.91 3.09
C ARG A 21 4.13 0.70 4.57
N GLN A 22 4.10 1.76 5.39
CA GLN A 22 4.36 1.65 6.84
C GLN A 22 3.27 0.81 7.53
N LYS A 23 1.99 1.04 7.19
CA LYS A 23 0.88 0.25 7.74
C LYS A 23 1.03 -1.23 7.38
N ALA A 24 1.36 -1.52 6.11
CA ALA A 24 1.55 -2.89 5.63
C ALA A 24 2.70 -3.61 6.34
N LEU A 25 3.86 -2.96 6.48
CA LEU A 25 5.00 -3.50 7.22
C LEU A 25 4.63 -3.84 8.66
N PHE A 26 4.00 -2.92 9.38
CA PHE A 26 3.66 -3.13 10.79
C PHE A 26 2.54 -4.14 10.99
N ASN A 27 1.60 -4.24 10.05
CA ASN A 27 0.62 -5.32 10.03
C ASN A 27 1.32 -6.66 9.83
N GLU A 28 2.28 -6.77 8.91
CA GLU A 28 3.03 -8.01 8.71
C GLU A 28 3.83 -8.38 9.98
N LEU A 29 4.57 -7.44 10.57
CA LEU A 29 5.35 -7.65 11.80
C LEU A 29 4.48 -8.12 12.98
N GLU A 30 3.21 -7.71 13.01
CA GLU A 30 2.23 -8.19 13.98
C GLU A 30 1.72 -9.60 13.64
N GLU A 31 1.32 -9.84 12.39
CA GLU A 31 0.86 -11.15 11.93
C GLU A 31 1.93 -12.24 12.13
N VAL A 32 3.20 -11.93 11.90
CA VAL A 32 4.32 -12.87 12.10
C VAL A 32 4.83 -12.89 13.55
N GLY A 33 4.33 -12.02 14.41
CA GLY A 33 4.70 -11.96 15.84
C GLY A 33 6.09 -11.40 16.14
N GLU A 34 6.82 -10.91 15.14
CA GLU A 34 8.19 -10.40 15.28
C GLU A 34 8.26 -9.18 16.21
N MET A 35 7.27 -8.29 16.13
CA MET A 35 7.23 -7.08 16.94
C MET A 35 7.11 -7.40 18.45
N GLN A 36 6.22 -8.33 18.79
CA GLN A 36 6.01 -8.78 20.17
C GLN A 36 7.22 -9.59 20.68
N ARG A 37 7.80 -10.43 19.82
CA ARG A 37 8.99 -11.23 20.13
C ARG A 37 10.18 -10.32 20.47
N TRP A 38 10.52 -9.38 19.59
CA TRP A 38 11.65 -8.47 19.81
C TRP A 38 11.44 -7.58 21.04
N ALA A 39 10.23 -7.07 21.27
CA ALA A 39 9.96 -6.30 22.48
C ALA A 39 10.13 -7.13 23.75
N SER A 40 9.71 -8.40 23.75
CA SER A 40 9.92 -9.30 24.89
C SER A 40 11.41 -9.55 25.15
N GLU A 41 12.18 -9.82 24.10
CA GLU A 41 13.64 -10.01 24.18
C GLU A 41 14.38 -8.76 24.69
N LEU A 42 13.86 -7.57 24.35
CA LEU A 42 14.44 -6.28 24.71
C LEU A 42 13.84 -5.68 25.99
N ALA A 43 12.98 -6.41 26.70
CA ALA A 43 12.25 -5.95 27.88
C ALA A 43 11.48 -4.63 27.66
N LEU A 44 10.91 -4.45 26.46
CA LEU A 44 10.09 -3.31 26.07
C LEU A 44 8.61 -3.61 26.27
N CYS A 45 7.82 -2.56 26.50
CA CYS A 45 6.37 -2.59 26.53
C CYS A 45 5.83 -1.84 25.30
N ILE A 46 4.98 -2.50 24.52
CA ILE A 46 4.32 -1.90 23.36
C ILE A 46 2.85 -1.65 23.72
N ASN A 47 2.42 -0.40 23.61
CA ASN A 47 1.03 -0.02 23.73
C ASN A 47 0.52 0.40 22.34
N LYS A 48 -0.38 -0.42 21.78
CA LYS A 48 -1.16 -0.05 20.60
C LYS A 48 -2.52 0.44 21.08
N ILE A 49 -2.92 1.66 20.71
CA ILE A 49 -4.32 2.06 20.86
C ILE A 49 -5.11 1.38 19.73
N LYS A 50 -6.32 0.90 19.97
CA LYS A 50 -7.13 0.26 18.93
C LYS A 50 -7.26 1.21 17.72
N TYR A 51 -7.09 0.68 16.51
CA TYR A 51 -7.09 1.39 15.21
C TYR A 51 -5.84 2.25 14.90
N ASN A 52 -4.81 2.22 15.74
CA ASN A 52 -3.75 3.23 15.67
C ASN A 52 -2.71 3.02 14.58
N THR A 53 -2.58 4.08 13.80
CA THR A 53 -1.31 4.49 13.19
C THR A 53 -0.27 4.92 14.22
N ASN A 54 -0.58 5.09 15.51
CA ASN A 54 0.40 5.44 16.54
C ASN A 54 0.75 4.27 17.48
N ILE A 55 2.02 3.89 17.50
CA ILE A 55 2.56 2.84 18.37
C ILE A 55 3.41 3.50 19.45
N ASP A 56 3.06 3.32 20.72
CA ASP A 56 3.85 3.77 21.87
C ASP A 56 4.73 2.60 22.35
N ILE A 57 6.03 2.83 22.42
CA ILE A 57 7.04 1.85 22.86
C ILE A 57 7.75 2.42 24.08
N ARG A 58 7.74 1.67 25.19
CA ARG A 58 8.35 2.08 26.46
C ARG A 58 9.40 1.09 26.93
N GLY A 59 10.41 1.61 27.61
CA GLY A 59 11.56 0.87 28.14
C GLY A 59 12.87 1.65 27.93
N PRO A 60 14.03 1.03 28.22
CA PRO A 60 15.32 1.68 28.08
C PRO A 60 15.56 2.22 26.66
N GLN A 61 16.06 3.45 26.54
CA GLN A 61 16.25 4.11 25.23
C GLN A 61 17.17 3.31 24.28
N ILE A 62 18.23 2.69 24.81
CA ILE A 62 19.12 1.82 24.03
C ILE A 62 18.33 0.64 23.43
N ALA A 63 17.44 0.02 24.21
CA ALA A 63 16.60 -1.08 23.76
C ALA A 63 15.57 -0.62 22.72
N GLN A 64 14.98 0.57 22.87
CA GLN A 64 14.11 1.16 21.84
C GLN A 64 14.87 1.37 20.52
N GLY A 65 16.11 1.88 20.58
CA GLY A 65 16.97 2.01 19.40
C GLY A 65 17.31 0.66 18.73
N GLN A 66 17.56 -0.38 19.53
CA GLN A 66 17.79 -1.74 19.00
C GLN A 66 16.54 -2.32 18.32
N LEU A 67 15.35 -2.08 18.86
CA LEU A 67 14.10 -2.47 18.22
C LEU A 67 13.93 -1.79 16.86
N MET A 68 14.21 -0.48 16.78
CA MET A 68 14.14 0.27 15.51
C MET A 68 15.11 -0.27 14.47
N ARG A 69 16.31 -0.68 14.88
CA ARG A 69 17.27 -1.32 13.97
C ARG A 69 16.74 -2.64 13.40
N ARG A 70 16.14 -3.49 14.24
CA ARG A 70 15.53 -4.76 13.78
C ARG A 70 14.35 -4.52 12.83
N ILE A 71 13.54 -3.50 13.11
CA ILE A 71 12.46 -3.07 12.21
C ILE A 71 13.05 -2.63 10.87
N ALA A 72 14.12 -1.84 10.86
CA ALA A 72 14.80 -1.41 9.63
C ALA A 72 15.36 -2.60 8.82
N ASP A 73 16.06 -3.52 9.48
CA ASP A 73 16.61 -4.72 8.81
C ASP A 73 15.50 -5.60 8.19
N TYR A 74 14.33 -5.66 8.84
CA TYR A 74 13.16 -6.35 8.29
C TYR A 74 12.50 -5.55 7.16
N SER A 75 12.46 -4.23 7.30
CA SER A 75 11.97 -3.27 6.31
C SER A 75 12.60 -3.50 4.94
N ASP A 76 13.92 -3.69 4.90
CA ASP A 76 14.67 -3.94 3.66
C ASP A 76 14.26 -5.26 2.97
N LYS A 77 13.90 -6.28 3.76
CA LYS A 77 13.39 -7.56 3.23
C LYS A 77 11.96 -7.44 2.74
N PHE A 78 11.15 -6.65 3.45
CA PHE A 78 9.77 -6.35 3.08
C PHE A 78 9.71 -5.59 1.75
N ASP A 79 10.58 -4.60 1.54
CA ASP A 79 10.57 -3.76 0.33
C ASP A 79 10.81 -4.55 -0.96
N LYS A 80 11.56 -5.64 -0.89
CA LYS A 80 11.72 -6.55 -2.03
C LYS A 80 10.39 -7.14 -2.52
N ARG A 81 9.39 -7.20 -1.64
CA ARG A 81 8.10 -7.87 -1.81
C ARG A 81 6.91 -6.91 -1.69
N PHE A 82 7.16 -5.61 -1.78
CA PHE A 82 6.15 -4.56 -1.74
C PHE A 82 6.24 -3.71 -3.00
N ARG A 83 5.10 -3.41 -3.62
CA ARG A 83 4.99 -2.44 -4.72
C ARG A 83 3.79 -1.54 -4.49
N GLU A 84 3.96 -0.28 -4.90
CA GLU A 84 2.95 0.76 -4.77
C GLU A 84 2.89 1.54 -6.07
N TYR A 85 1.69 1.62 -6.63
CA TYR A 85 1.40 2.28 -7.90
C TYR A 85 0.35 3.36 -7.68
N GLN A 86 0.79 4.61 -7.58
CA GLN A 86 -0.13 5.74 -7.54
C GLN A 86 -0.65 6.03 -8.94
N LEU A 87 -1.97 5.99 -9.11
CA LEU A 87 -2.63 6.20 -10.39
C LEU A 87 -2.93 7.69 -10.59
N ASN A 88 -2.81 8.16 -11.84
CA ASN A 88 -3.35 9.46 -12.21
C ASN A 88 -4.90 9.42 -12.21
N ALA A 89 -5.54 10.59 -12.24
CA ALA A 89 -7.00 10.70 -12.14
C ALA A 89 -7.72 9.91 -13.25
N THR A 90 -7.18 9.96 -14.47
CA THR A 90 -7.72 9.28 -15.66
C THR A 90 -7.77 7.77 -15.47
N VAL A 91 -6.62 7.15 -15.15
CA VAL A 91 -6.54 5.70 -14.93
C VAL A 91 -7.34 5.30 -13.69
N ALA A 92 -7.32 6.12 -12.63
CA ALA A 92 -8.07 5.86 -11.41
C ALA A 92 -9.60 5.81 -11.63
N ALA A 93 -10.13 6.54 -12.62
CA ALA A 93 -11.57 6.57 -12.94
C ALA A 93 -12.11 5.20 -13.41
N PHE A 94 -11.23 4.32 -13.92
CA PHE A 94 -11.59 2.96 -14.29
C PHE A 94 -11.71 2.01 -13.08
N PHE A 95 -11.31 2.45 -11.89
CA PHE A 95 -11.43 1.70 -10.64
C PHE A 95 -12.57 2.25 -9.76
N GLY A 96 -13.20 1.38 -8.98
CA GLY A 96 -14.35 1.74 -8.14
C GLY A 96 -15.33 0.60 -7.94
N ARG A 97 -16.42 0.88 -7.22
CA ARG A 97 -17.49 -0.12 -7.01
C ARG A 97 -18.06 -0.52 -8.37
N GLN A 98 -18.06 -1.83 -8.65
CA GLN A 98 -18.62 -2.45 -9.86
C GLN A 98 -17.92 -2.10 -11.18
N LYS A 99 -16.75 -1.45 -11.17
CA LYS A 99 -16.00 -1.18 -12.39
C LYS A 99 -15.25 -2.42 -12.90
N ALA A 100 -15.15 -2.55 -14.23
CA ALA A 100 -14.50 -3.70 -14.87
C ALA A 100 -13.03 -3.86 -14.46
N ALA A 101 -12.25 -2.78 -14.38
CA ALA A 101 -10.84 -2.86 -13.96
C ALA A 101 -10.71 -3.33 -12.50
N SER A 102 -11.63 -2.94 -11.62
CA SER A 102 -11.66 -3.43 -10.23
C SER A 102 -12.00 -4.92 -10.15
N ASN A 103 -12.87 -5.43 -11.03
CA ASN A 103 -13.17 -6.86 -11.10
C ASN A 103 -11.97 -7.66 -11.65
N LYS A 104 -11.29 -7.15 -12.68
CA LYS A 104 -10.03 -7.72 -13.18
C LYS A 104 -8.96 -7.75 -12.08
N LEU A 105 -8.77 -6.66 -11.36
CA LEU A 105 -7.81 -6.60 -10.24
C LEU A 105 -8.13 -7.62 -9.15
N LYS A 106 -9.41 -7.82 -8.81
CA LYS A 106 -9.84 -8.88 -7.88
C LYS A 106 -9.54 -10.28 -8.40
N GLN A 107 -9.68 -10.52 -9.71
CA GLN A 107 -9.32 -11.80 -10.33
C GLN A 107 -7.82 -12.06 -10.25
N ILE A 108 -6.99 -11.04 -10.53
CA ILE A 108 -5.53 -11.09 -10.35
C ILE A 108 -5.23 -11.43 -8.89
N ASN A 109 -5.78 -10.69 -7.92
CA ASN A 109 -5.59 -10.97 -6.50
C ASN A 109 -5.97 -12.41 -6.12
N SER A 110 -7.12 -12.90 -6.59
CA SER A 110 -7.57 -14.27 -6.32
C SER A 110 -6.56 -15.31 -6.81
N ARG A 111 -6.09 -15.18 -8.05
CA ARG A 111 -5.09 -16.08 -8.65
C ARG A 111 -3.79 -16.10 -7.85
N TRP A 112 -3.27 -14.92 -7.52
CA TRP A 112 -1.96 -14.76 -6.88
C TRP A 112 -1.98 -14.97 -5.36
N SER A 113 -3.16 -14.93 -4.72
CA SER A 113 -3.30 -15.22 -3.28
C SER A 113 -2.79 -16.60 -2.88
N SER A 114 -3.02 -17.61 -3.74
CA SER A 114 -2.51 -18.98 -3.56
C SER A 114 -0.97 -19.06 -3.56
N LYS A 115 -0.32 -18.07 -4.18
CA LYS A 115 1.14 -17.91 -4.27
C LYS A 115 1.68 -16.85 -3.30
N TYR A 116 0.93 -16.54 -2.24
CA TYR A 116 1.34 -15.59 -1.20
C TYR A 116 1.43 -14.12 -1.66
N CYS A 117 0.79 -13.73 -2.76
CA CYS A 117 0.70 -12.35 -3.22
C CYS A 117 -0.70 -11.78 -3.00
N SER A 118 -0.80 -10.54 -2.55
CA SER A 118 -2.06 -9.82 -2.37
C SER A 118 -2.03 -8.53 -3.18
N VAL A 119 -3.10 -8.28 -3.94
CA VAL A 119 -3.25 -7.10 -4.79
C VAL A 119 -4.55 -6.41 -4.45
N TYR A 120 -4.52 -5.09 -4.27
CA TYR A 120 -5.72 -4.33 -3.97
C TYR A 120 -5.59 -2.86 -4.36
N PHE A 121 -6.74 -2.24 -4.62
CA PHE A 121 -6.87 -0.82 -4.93
C PHE A 121 -7.39 -0.05 -3.72
N ILE A 122 -6.68 1.00 -3.33
CA ILE A 122 -7.07 1.94 -2.28
C ILE A 122 -7.71 3.15 -2.96
N LEU A 123 -9.04 3.21 -2.91
CA LEU A 123 -9.82 4.28 -3.54
C LEU A 123 -9.44 5.67 -3.04
N LYS A 124 -9.17 5.82 -1.73
CA LYS A 124 -8.89 7.11 -1.11
C LYS A 124 -7.61 7.76 -1.64
N THR A 125 -6.60 6.95 -1.97
CA THR A 125 -5.28 7.40 -2.43
C THR A 125 -5.07 7.09 -3.91
N SER A 126 -6.09 6.59 -4.62
CA SER A 126 -6.00 6.11 -6.00
C SER A 126 -4.76 5.25 -6.24
N THR A 127 -4.50 4.32 -5.35
CA THR A 127 -3.24 3.57 -5.32
C THR A 127 -3.49 2.07 -5.41
N ILE A 128 -2.74 1.37 -6.25
CA ILE A 128 -2.68 -0.10 -6.24
C ILE A 128 -1.49 -0.55 -5.40
N LEU A 129 -1.74 -1.46 -4.46
CA LEU A 129 -0.70 -2.11 -3.68
C LEU A 129 -0.56 -3.58 -4.09
N ILE A 130 0.69 -4.03 -4.20
CA ILE A 130 1.05 -5.43 -4.33
C ILE A 130 1.91 -5.79 -3.13
N ILE A 131 1.46 -6.77 -2.35
CA ILE A 131 2.11 -7.21 -1.14
C ILE A 131 2.32 -8.70 -1.19
N GLY A 132 3.57 -9.14 -1.23
CA GLY A 132 3.92 -10.51 -0.95
C GLY A 132 3.88 -10.81 0.55
N LYS A 133 3.51 -12.03 0.96
CA LYS A 133 3.76 -12.57 2.32
C LYS A 133 5.17 -13.18 2.39
N PRO A 134 5.78 -13.37 3.57
CA PRO A 134 7.20 -13.72 3.71
C PRO A 134 7.68 -14.96 2.92
N LYS A 135 6.77 -15.86 2.55
CA LYS A 135 7.06 -17.08 1.78
C LYS A 135 7.01 -16.91 0.25
N VAL A 136 6.58 -15.75 -0.26
CA VAL A 136 6.51 -15.49 -1.70
C VAL A 136 7.91 -15.59 -2.32
N SER A 137 7.99 -16.19 -3.52
CA SER A 137 9.21 -16.13 -4.31
C SER A 137 9.31 -14.77 -5.03
N LEU A 138 10.52 -14.28 -5.28
CA LEU A 138 10.69 -13.03 -6.05
C LEU A 138 10.19 -13.18 -7.50
N ALA A 139 10.27 -14.38 -8.07
CA ALA A 139 9.73 -14.66 -9.40
C ALA A 139 8.19 -14.51 -9.41
N ASP A 140 7.48 -15.13 -8.46
CA ASP A 140 6.02 -14.99 -8.35
C ASP A 140 5.61 -13.55 -8.08
N MET A 141 6.38 -12.82 -7.26
CA MET A 141 6.13 -11.39 -7.02
C MET A 141 6.23 -10.57 -8.31
N ASN A 142 7.29 -10.79 -9.09
CA ASN A 142 7.52 -10.06 -10.34
C ASN A 142 6.48 -10.42 -11.41
N ASP A 143 6.04 -11.68 -11.48
CA ASP A 143 5.01 -12.08 -12.44
C ASP A 143 3.62 -11.57 -12.04
N CYS A 144 3.31 -11.51 -10.74
CA CYS A 144 2.13 -10.82 -10.23
C CYS A 144 2.13 -9.33 -10.60
N GLU A 145 3.29 -8.68 -10.43
CA GLU A 145 3.50 -7.28 -10.80
C GLU A 145 3.28 -7.04 -12.30
N LYS A 146 3.81 -7.90 -13.18
CA LYS A 146 3.58 -7.80 -14.63
C LYS A 146 2.10 -7.85 -15.00
N GLU A 147 1.31 -8.75 -14.39
CA GLU A 147 -0.13 -8.81 -14.68
C GLU A 147 -0.86 -7.52 -14.26
N VAL A 148 -0.44 -6.91 -13.14
CA VAL A 148 -1.01 -5.62 -12.70
C VAL A 148 -0.61 -4.49 -13.65
N VAL A 149 0.66 -4.43 -14.06
CA VAL A 149 1.15 -3.41 -15.01
C VAL A 149 0.42 -3.54 -16.34
N GLN A 150 0.25 -4.76 -16.86
CA GLN A 150 -0.50 -4.99 -18.10
C GLN A 150 -1.96 -4.49 -18.00
N LEU A 151 -2.63 -4.69 -16.86
CA LEU A 151 -3.97 -4.15 -16.63
C LEU A 151 -3.99 -2.60 -16.66
N LEU A 152 -2.95 -1.96 -16.14
CA LEU A 152 -2.81 -0.50 -16.13
C LEU A 152 -2.52 0.05 -17.53
N ASP A 153 -1.65 -0.61 -18.29
CA ASP A 153 -1.33 -0.24 -19.68
C ASP A 153 -2.59 -0.32 -20.55
N GLU A 154 -3.40 -1.38 -20.40
CA GLU A 154 -4.69 -1.52 -21.08
C GLU A 154 -5.67 -0.38 -20.80
N GLN A 155 -5.59 0.29 -19.63
CA GLN A 155 -6.46 1.44 -19.33
C GLN A 155 -5.90 2.74 -19.91
N THR A 156 -4.59 2.84 -20.03
CA THR A 156 -3.91 4.03 -20.56
C THR A 156 -4.12 4.14 -22.07
N VAL A 157 -3.95 3.04 -22.82
CA VAL A 157 -4.18 3.03 -24.29
C VAL A 157 -5.63 3.37 -24.66
N LYS A 158 -6.60 2.99 -23.83
CA LYS A 158 -8.01 3.34 -24.06
C LYS A 158 -8.28 4.84 -23.96
N THR A 159 -7.48 5.56 -23.17
CA THR A 159 -7.67 7.00 -23.01
C THR A 159 -7.01 7.81 -24.11
N ASP A 160 -5.95 7.29 -24.72
CA ASP A 160 -5.35 7.92 -25.90
C ASP A 160 -6.23 7.78 -27.16
N ASN A 161 -6.98 6.68 -27.28
CA ASN A 161 -7.88 6.44 -28.43
C ASN A 161 -9.24 7.15 -28.34
N GLU A 162 -9.71 7.54 -27.15
CA GLU A 162 -10.98 8.29 -26.99
C GLU A 162 -10.80 9.82 -27.17
N ASN A 163 -9.57 10.31 -27.36
CA ASN A 163 -9.25 11.72 -27.53
C ASN A 163 -8.98 12.12 -29.00
N SER A 164 -9.22 11.26 -29.98
CA SER A 164 -8.88 11.50 -31.40
C SER A 164 -10.07 11.74 -32.34
N GLU A 165 -11.27 12.02 -31.83
CA GLU A 165 -12.43 12.36 -32.65
C GLU A 165 -13.12 13.60 -32.06
N ASN A 166 -12.77 14.78 -32.57
CA ASN A 166 -13.61 15.99 -32.65
C ASN A 166 -12.79 17.10 -33.33
N ASP A 167 -12.64 16.99 -34.64
CA ASP A 167 -12.43 18.13 -35.54
C ASP A 167 -13.37 17.86 -36.73
N ASP A 168 -14.67 18.11 -36.54
CA ASP A 168 -15.58 18.36 -37.65
C ASP A 168 -16.28 19.69 -37.37
N GLU A 169 -15.96 20.61 -38.27
CA GLU A 169 -16.42 21.98 -38.40
C GLU A 169 -17.94 22.02 -38.64
N GLU A 170 -18.67 22.89 -37.95
CA GLU A 170 -19.85 23.54 -38.52
C GLU A 170 -19.71 25.05 -38.33
N GLU A 171 -19.41 25.73 -39.44
CA GLU A 171 -19.50 27.17 -39.62
C GLU A 171 -20.99 27.57 -39.66
N ASP A 172 -21.48 28.24 -38.62
CA ASP A 172 -22.69 29.06 -38.71
C ASP A 172 -22.28 30.51 -38.99
N ASN A 173 -22.25 30.89 -40.27
CA ASN A 173 -22.34 32.29 -40.69
C ASN A 173 -23.81 32.60 -40.96
N ASP A 174 -24.50 33.17 -39.97
CA ASP A 174 -25.80 33.79 -40.18
C ASP A 174 -25.59 35.21 -40.75
N ASP A 175 -26.15 35.40 -41.94
CA ASP A 175 -26.30 36.66 -42.67
C ASP A 175 -27.15 37.66 -41.87
N ASP A 176 -26.63 38.88 -41.68
CA ASP A 176 -27.39 40.06 -41.26
C ASP A 176 -27.24 41.17 -42.33
N GLU A 177 -28.11 41.14 -43.34
CA GLU A 177 -28.58 42.29 -44.12
C GLU A 177 -30.11 42.12 -44.24
N ASP A 178 -30.99 43.10 -44.02
CA ASP A 178 -30.87 44.48 -44.46
C ASP A 178 -31.93 45.40 -43.81
N VAL A 179 -31.69 46.70 -44.02
CA VAL A 179 -32.52 47.89 -43.80
C VAL A 179 -33.78 47.91 -44.69
#